data_AF-A0A0W8E3B9-F1
#
_entry.id   AF-A0A0W8E3B9-F1
#
_cell.length_a   1.000
_cell.length_b   1.000
_cell.length_c   1.000
_cell.angle_alpha   90.00
_cell.angle_beta   90.00
_cell.angle_gamma   90.00
#
_symmetry.space_group_name_H-M   'P 1'
#
loop_
_entity.id
_entity.type
_entity.pdbx_description
1 polymer ?
#
loop_
_entity_poly.entity_id
_entity_poly.type
_entity_poly.pdbx_seq_one_letter_code
_entity_poly.pdbx_strand_id
1 'polypeptide(L)'
;MIFVSLIINTVIFFLIINWSYLQKKKADPNYPNRPFSKFILFPLALGIVFTLIVDAFKGVMIYQLILFLVAAILLYWIFFVMNNRK
;
A
#
# COMPACT_ATOMS: atom_id res chain seq x y z
N MET A 1 -0.41 -12.80 6.70
CA MET A 1 -0.22 -11.97 5.49
C MET A 1 0.59 -10.70 5.76
N ILE A 2 0.32 -9.96 6.85
CA ILE A 2 1.02 -8.70 7.18
C ILE A 2 2.56 -8.82 7.15
N PHE A 3 3.15 -9.86 7.76
CA PHE A 3 4.61 -10.06 7.73
C PHE A 3 5.17 -10.31 6.33
N VAL A 4 4.45 -11.06 5.50
CA VAL A 4 4.85 -11.31 4.10
C VAL A 4 4.77 -10.01 3.30
N SER A 5 3.68 -9.26 3.45
CA SER A 5 3.51 -7.93 2.83
C SER A 5 4.59 -6.96 3.30
N LEU A 6 4.94 -6.97 4.58
CA LEU A 6 5.99 -6.13 5.13
C LEU A 6 7.36 -6.44 4.50
N ILE A 7 7.72 -7.72 4.40
CA ILE A 7 8.98 -8.17 3.78
C ILE A 7 9.01 -7.72 2.32
N ILE A 8 7.95 -8.00 1.56
CA ILE A 8 7.87 -7.63 0.14
C ILE A 8 7.96 -6.12 -0.04
N ASN A 9 7.17 -5.34 0.70
CA ASN A 9 7.16 -3.88 0.62
C ASN A 9 8.53 -3.30 0.98
N THR A 10 9.16 -3.81 2.04
CA THR A 10 10.49 -3.39 2.48
C THR A 10 11.54 -3.69 1.42
N VAL A 11 11.52 -4.89 0.82
CA VAL A 11 12.45 -5.26 -0.27
C VAL A 11 12.25 -4.36 -1.48
N ILE A 12 11.00 -4.09 -1.86
CA ILE A 12 10.67 -3.19 -2.98
C ILE A 12 11.21 -1.78 -2.71
N PHE A 13 10.90 -1.19 -1.56
CA PHE A 13 11.41 0.14 -1.23
C PHE A 13 12.92 0.17 -1.12
N PHE A 14 13.53 -0.87 -0.55
CA PHE A 14 14.98 -0.98 -0.44
C PHE A 14 15.62 -0.99 -1.83
N LEU A 15 15.10 -1.80 -2.75
CA LEU A 15 15.58 -1.85 -4.12
C LEU A 15 15.40 -0.50 -4.81
N ILE A 16 14.19 0.07 -4.81
CA ILE A 16 13.91 1.35 -5.49
C ILE A 16 14.82 2.47 -4.99
N ILE A 17 14.96 2.62 -3.67
CA ILE A 17 15.71 3.73 -3.05
C ILE A 17 17.22 3.55 -3.21
N ASN A 18 17.70 2.30 -3.13
CA ASN A 18 19.14 2.01 -3.17
C ASN A 18 19.66 1.58 -4.54
N TRP A 19 18.80 1.40 -5.55
CA TRP A 19 19.17 0.93 -6.89
C TRP A 19 20.31 1.74 -7.50
N SER A 20 20.14 3.07 -7.55
CA SER A 20 21.15 3.97 -8.12
C SER A 20 22.47 3.94 -7.34
N TYR A 21 22.40 3.79 -6.01
CA TYR A 21 23.59 3.69 -5.18
C TYR A 21 24.36 2.39 -5.44
N LEU A 22 23.65 1.27 -5.52
CA LEU A 22 24.25 -0.05 -5.80
C LEU A 22 24.93 -0.08 -7.17
N GLN A 23 24.33 0.55 -8.19
CA GLN A 23 24.96 0.66 -9.52
C GLN A 23 26.26 1.47 -9.47
N LYS A 24 26.26 2.63 -8.79
CA LYS A 24 27.44 3.50 -8.70
C LYS A 24 28.57 2.86 -7.89
N LYS A 25 28.23 2.17 -6.79
CA LYS A 25 29.21 1.41 -5.99
C LYS A 25 29.77 0.19 -6.72
N LYS A 26 29.00 -0.40 -7.64
CA LYS A 26 29.49 -1.48 -8.52
C LYS A 26 30.44 -0.95 -9.60
N ALA A 27 30.19 0.25 -10.11
CA ALA A 27 31.01 0.86 -11.17
C ALA A 27 32.30 1.50 -10.64
N ASP A 28 32.27 2.06 -9.43
CA ASP A 28 33.42 2.66 -8.77
C ASP A 28 33.64 2.06 -7.38
N PRO A 29 34.72 1.27 -7.18
CA PRO A 29 35.06 0.70 -5.88
C PRO A 29 35.31 1.74 -4.77
N ASN A 30 35.68 2.97 -5.13
CA ASN A 30 35.93 4.07 -4.19
C ASN A 30 34.68 4.93 -3.91
N TYR A 31 33.50 4.51 -4.36
CA TYR A 31 32.26 5.26 -4.16
C TYR A 31 31.95 5.43 -2.66
N PRO A 32 31.60 6.65 -2.19
CA PRO A 32 31.46 6.94 -0.76
C PRO A 32 30.37 6.09 -0.09
N ASN A 33 30.63 5.67 1.15
CA ASN A 33 29.69 4.89 1.93
C ASN A 33 28.52 5.77 2.40
N ARG A 34 27.29 5.32 2.16
CA ARG A 34 26.09 5.97 2.69
C ARG A 34 25.89 5.62 4.17
N PRO A 35 25.38 6.56 4.99
CA PRO A 35 25.04 6.25 6.38
C PRO A 35 23.94 5.19 6.45
N PHE A 36 24.09 4.27 7.42
CA PHE A 36 23.17 3.14 7.63
C PHE A 36 21.70 3.56 7.72
N SER A 37 21.43 4.71 8.37
CA SER A 37 20.09 5.27 8.51
C SER A 37 19.40 5.53 7.16
N LYS A 38 20.12 6.03 6.16
CA LYS A 38 19.56 6.30 4.83
C LYS A 38 19.49 5.05 3.96
N PHE A 39 20.43 4.12 4.16
CA PHE A 39 20.56 2.93 3.34
C PHE A 39 19.55 1.83 3.71
N ILE A 40 19.39 1.55 5.01
CA ILE A 40 18.57 0.43 5.51
C ILE A 40 17.38 0.91 6.33
N LEU A 41 17.60 1.86 7.25
CA LEU A 41 16.54 2.27 8.18
C LEU A 41 15.39 2.99 7.48
N PHE A 42 15.70 3.83 6.49
CA PHE A 42 14.68 4.58 5.74
C PHE A 42 13.76 3.68 4.92
N PRO A 43 14.25 2.77 4.05
CA PRO A 43 13.38 1.83 3.34
C PRO A 43 12.56 0.92 4.26
N LEU A 44 13.15 0.50 5.39
CA LEU A 44 12.45 -0.31 6.39
C LEU A 44 11.30 0.46 7.05
N ALA A 45 11.55 1.68 7.51
CA ALA A 45 10.52 2.54 8.09
C ALA A 45 9.39 2.80 7.09
N LEU A 46 9.73 3.04 5.83
CA LEU A 46 8.75 3.28 4.77
C LEU A 46 7.93 2.01 4.46
N GLY A 47 8.57 0.84 4.46
CA GLY A 47 7.89 -0.46 4.35
C GLY A 47 6.92 -0.73 5.48
N ILE A 48 7.29 -0.41 6.73
CA ILE A 48 6.42 -0.53 7.90
C ILE A 48 5.22 0.40 7.77
N VAL A 49 5.46 1.69 7.56
CA VAL A 49 4.40 2.70 7.48
C VAL A 49 3.42 2.36 6.34
N PHE A 50 3.94 2.04 5.16
CA PHE A 50 3.10 1.68 4.02
C PHE A 50 2.26 0.43 4.28
N THR A 51 2.84 -0.60 4.90
CA THR A 51 2.11 -1.84 5.20
C THR A 51 0.96 -1.58 6.18
N LEU A 52 1.20 -0.78 7.22
CA LEU A 52 0.16 -0.39 8.19
C LEU A 52 -0.95 0.44 7.54
N ILE A 53 -0.58 1.41 6.70
CA ILE A 53 -1.53 2.24 5.96
C ILE A 53 -2.42 1.33 5.09
N VAL A 54 -1.83 0.51 4.23
CA VAL A 54 -2.59 -0.36 3.31
C VAL A 54 -3.50 -1.30 4.07
N ASP A 55 -3.04 -1.85 5.20
CA ASP A 55 -3.86 -2.73 6.03
C ASP A 55 -5.07 -2.01 6.63
N ALA A 56 -4.88 -0.80 7.15
CA ALA A 56 -5.98 0.03 7.66
C ALA A 56 -6.98 0.40 6.54
N PHE A 57 -6.49 0.75 5.35
CA PHE A 57 -7.34 1.12 4.22
C PHE A 57 -8.13 -0.06 3.63
N LYS A 58 -7.65 -1.30 3.74
CA LYS A 58 -8.42 -2.48 3.30
C LYS A 58 -9.75 -2.59 4.04
N GLY A 59 -9.74 -2.37 5.36
CA GLY A 59 -10.96 -2.40 6.17
C GLY A 59 -11.95 -1.31 5.75
N VAL A 60 -11.45 -0.09 5.55
CA VAL A 60 -12.26 1.05 5.07
C VAL A 60 -12.85 0.76 3.69
N MET A 61 -12.07 0.21 2.77
CA MET A 61 -12.52 -0.12 1.42
C MET A 61 -13.66 -1.15 1.44
N ILE A 62 -13.54 -2.21 2.24
CA ILE A 62 -14.58 -3.23 2.39
C ILE A 62 -15.86 -2.60 2.94
N TYR A 63 -15.74 -1.79 3.99
CA TYR A 63 -16.89 -1.09 4.57
C TYR A 63 -17.60 -0.19 3.55
N GLN A 64 -16.83 0.54 2.75
CA GLN A 64 -17.37 1.40 1.69
C GLN A 64 -18.13 0.61 0.61
N LEU A 65 -17.61 -0.56 0.22
CA LEU A 65 -18.28 -1.44 -0.75
C LEU A 65 -19.61 -1.96 -0.21
N ILE A 66 -19.68 -2.33 1.08
CA ILE A 66 -20.94 -2.76 1.71
C ILE A 66 -21.95 -1.63 1.74
N LEU A 67 -21.53 -0.42 2.16
CA LEU A 67 -22.41 0.75 2.15
C LEU A 67 -22.95 1.05 0.75
N PHE A 68 -22.09 0.95 -0.27
CA PHE A 68 -22.50 1.15 -1.65
C PHE A 68 -23.53 0.11 -2.11
N LEU A 69 -23.34 -1.16 -1.75
CA LEU A 69 -24.29 -2.23 -2.06
C LEU A 69 -25.65 -1.99 -1.40
N VAL A 70 -25.66 -1.61 -0.12
CA VAL A 70 -26.89 -1.27 0.61
C VAL A 70 -27.61 -0.09 -0.04
N ALA A 71 -26.88 0.97 -0.39
CA ALA A 71 -27.43 2.12 -1.08
C ALA A 71 -28.04 1.73 -2.44
N ALA A 72 -27.36 0.88 -3.22
CA ALA A 72 -27.86 0.39 -4.50
C ALA A 72 -29.16 -0.42 -4.35
N ILE A 73 -29.24 -1.29 -3.34
CA ILE A 73 -30.45 -2.08 -3.04
C ILE A 73 -31.61 -1.15 -2.64
N LEU A 74 -31.36 -0.16 -1.79
CA LEU A 74 -32.38 0.81 -1.38
C LEU A 74 -32.90 1.61 -2.57
N LEU A 75 -32.01 2.09 -3.44
CA LEU A 75 -32.38 2.80 -4.66
C LEU A 75 -33.22 1.92 -5.59
N TYR A 76 -32.81 0.67 -5.82
CA TYR A 76 -33.61 -0.28 -6.60
C TYR A 76 -35.01 -0.47 -6.01
N TRP A 77 -35.11 -0.64 -4.70
CA TRP A 77 -36.39 -0.85 -4.04
C TRP A 77 -37.32 0.37 -4.16
N ILE A 78 -36.80 1.57 -3.94
CA ILE A 78 -37.56 2.82 -4.03
C ILE A 78 -38.03 3.07 -5.48
N PHE A 79 -37.11 3.02 -6.45
CA PHE A 79 -37.40 3.44 -7.81
C PHE A 79 -38.10 2.36 -8.65
N PHE A 80 -37.87 1.09 -8.37
CA PHE A 80 -38.39 0.00 -9.20
C PHE A 80 -39.50 -0.78 -8.52
N VAL A 81 -39.36 -1.11 -7.24
CA VAL A 81 -40.36 -1.93 -6.54
C VAL A 81 -41.53 -1.11 -6.01
N MET A 82 -41.28 0.05 -5.40
CA MET A 82 -42.34 0.92 -4.91
C MET A 82 -43.08 1.64 -6.04
N ASN A 83 -42.38 2.05 -7.09
CA ASN A 83 -42.99 2.74 -8.23
C ASN A 83 -43.90 1.82 -9.06
N ASN A 84 -43.57 0.52 -9.16
CA ASN A 84 -44.40 -0.48 -9.86
C ASN A 84 -45.63 -0.94 -9.06
N ARG A 85 -45.86 -0.44 -7.84
CA ARG A 85 -47.06 -0.73 -7.03
C ARG A 85 -48.14 0.37 -7.08
N LYS A 86 -48.00 1.35 -7.98
CA LYS A 86 -49.08 2.26 -8.40
C LYS A 86 -49.54 1.88 -9.79
#